data_AF-A0A9W8YCM6-F1
#
_entry.id   AF-A0A9W8YCM6-F1
#
_cell.length_a   1.000
_cell.length_b   1.000
_cell.length_c   1.000
_cell.angle_alpha   90.00
_cell.angle_beta   90.00
_cell.angle_gamma   90.00
#
_symmetry.space_group_name_H-M   'P 1'
#
loop_
_entity.id
_entity.type
_entity.pdbx_description
1 polymer ?
#
loop_
_entity_poly.entity_id
_entity_poly.type
_entity_poly.pdbx_seq_one_letter_code
_entity_poly.pdbx_strand_id
1 'polypeptide(L)'
;MGEGLDVSSEVATALATAGLKLSPNHTGAFDLDDLNKHNAIEHDASLSRMDYDLGGEDQKFCPDTFNETLSYYNGATEIGLEEVAAARWGRVQSSMRHNPKFTYGAAQQFPTYFESAAYYQLLKNPTTRKASVDWIKIFFSEERLPYKEGWRLLNRIDGFSVAQNVLQLGLLTPERALDVAGD
;
A
#
# COMPACT_ATOMS: atom_id res chain seq x y z
N MET A 1 5.09 -5.94 15.01
CA MET A 1 5.22 -6.33 13.59
C MET A 1 5.54 -7.81 13.41
N GLY A 2 6.61 -8.35 14.01
CA GLY A 2 6.97 -9.79 13.87
C GLY A 2 5.90 -10.78 14.32
N GLU A 3 5.41 -10.71 15.56
CA GLU A 3 4.46 -11.70 16.08
C GLU A 3 3.05 -11.63 15.44
N GLY A 4 2.59 -10.41 15.13
CA GLY A 4 1.22 -10.19 14.64
C GLY A 4 1.06 -10.31 13.12
N LEU A 5 2.13 -10.03 12.35
CA LEU A 5 2.10 -9.89 10.89
C LEU A 5 3.21 -10.68 10.18
N ASP A 6 4.06 -11.42 10.91
CA ASP A 6 5.23 -12.15 10.38
C ASP A 6 6.13 -11.26 9.50
N VAL A 7 6.25 -10.00 9.90
CA VAL A 7 7.17 -9.05 9.28
C VAL A 7 8.55 -9.28 9.86
N SER A 8 9.52 -9.49 8.98
CA SER A 8 10.90 -9.73 9.37
C SER A 8 11.53 -8.51 10.06
N SER A 9 12.56 -8.76 10.86
CA SER A 9 13.23 -7.71 11.63
C SER A 9 13.81 -6.60 10.76
N GLU A 10 14.33 -6.95 9.58
CA GLU A 10 14.93 -5.98 8.67
C GLU A 10 13.89 -5.04 8.05
N VAL A 11 12.73 -5.56 7.64
CA VAL A 11 11.63 -4.73 7.12
C VAL A 11 11.03 -3.90 8.25
N ALA A 12 10.78 -4.50 9.42
CA ALA A 12 10.25 -3.79 10.57
C ALA A 12 11.17 -2.65 11.03
N THR A 13 12.49 -2.87 11.02
CA THR A 13 13.49 -1.85 11.38
C THR A 13 13.51 -0.72 10.36
N ALA A 14 13.44 -1.02 9.06
CA ALA A 14 13.40 -0.01 8.02
C ALA A 14 12.15 0.90 8.15
N LEU A 15 10.97 0.30 8.33
CA LEU A 15 9.71 1.03 8.51
C LEU A 15 9.71 1.85 9.81
N ALA A 16 10.14 1.27 10.93
CA ALA A 16 10.26 1.98 12.20
C ALA A 16 11.24 3.16 12.11
N THR A 17 12.37 2.98 11.43
CA THR A 17 13.35 4.06 11.20
C THR A 17 12.76 5.18 10.35
N ALA A 18 11.94 4.86 9.35
CA ALA A 18 11.24 5.86 8.54
C ALA A 18 10.25 6.66 9.39
N GLY A 19 9.44 6.01 10.24
CA GLY A 19 8.52 6.68 11.16
C GLY A 19 9.22 7.58 12.18
N LEU A 20 10.34 7.11 12.76
CA LEU A 20 11.13 7.88 13.72
C LEU A 20 11.71 9.19 13.14
N LYS A 21 11.92 9.26 11.82
CA LYS A 21 12.34 10.50 11.14
C LYS A 21 11.22 11.54 11.04
N LEU A 22 9.97 11.13 11.20
CA LEU A 22 8.80 12.02 11.16
C LEU A 22 8.39 12.52 12.55
N SER A 23 8.84 11.85 13.61
CA SER A 23 8.68 12.31 15.00
C SER A 23 9.23 13.73 15.18
N PRO A 24 8.41 14.71 15.61
CA PRO A 24 8.84 16.10 15.76
C PRO A 24 10.01 16.31 16.73
N ASN A 25 10.14 15.43 17.74
CA ASN A 25 11.07 15.59 18.85
C ASN A 25 12.16 14.51 18.91
N HIS A 26 12.17 13.56 17.97
CA HIS A 26 13.17 12.48 17.87
C HIS A 26 13.43 11.73 19.19
N THR A 27 12.38 11.47 19.96
CA THR A 27 12.45 10.88 21.32
C THR A 27 12.71 9.37 21.34
N GLY A 28 13.00 8.76 20.19
CA GLY A 28 13.06 7.31 20.03
C GLY A 28 11.69 6.64 19.88
N ALA A 29 10.62 7.43 19.77
CA ALA A 29 9.26 7.00 19.42
C ALA A 29 8.57 8.03 18.50
N PHE A 30 7.49 7.61 17.86
CA PHE A 30 6.60 8.46 17.05
C PHE A 30 5.15 8.09 17.38
N ASP A 31 4.26 9.07 17.28
CA ASP A 31 2.81 8.84 17.31
C ASP A 31 2.33 8.44 15.91
N LEU A 32 1.24 7.68 15.79
CA LEU A 32 0.76 7.26 14.47
C LEU A 32 0.37 8.46 13.59
N ASP A 33 -0.09 9.54 14.19
CA ASP A 33 -0.42 10.79 13.49
C ASP A 33 0.82 11.49 12.89
N ASP A 34 2.03 11.24 13.42
CA ASP A 34 3.28 11.76 12.84
C ASP A 34 3.51 11.22 11.41
N LEU A 35 2.91 10.05 11.09
CA LEU A 35 3.02 9.43 9.77
C LEU A 35 2.19 10.16 8.69
N ASN A 36 1.23 11.02 9.08
CA ASN A 36 0.36 11.74 8.15
C ASN A 36 1.06 12.91 7.44
N LYS A 37 2.36 13.13 7.69
CA LYS A 37 3.13 14.19 7.03
C LYS A 37 3.17 13.96 5.52
N HIS A 38 2.55 14.88 4.79
CA HIS A 38 2.44 14.79 3.34
C HIS A 38 3.78 14.79 2.60
N ASN A 39 3.86 13.97 1.55
CA ASN A 39 5.06 13.73 0.73
C ASN A 39 6.25 13.19 1.53
N ALA A 40 5.97 12.40 2.56
CA ALA A 40 6.98 11.65 3.32
C ALA A 40 6.76 10.15 3.14
N ILE A 41 6.22 9.47 4.15
CA ILE A 41 5.67 8.12 3.99
C ILE A 41 4.28 8.21 3.37
N GLU A 42 3.45 9.12 3.89
CA GLU A 42 2.19 9.49 3.26
C GLU A 42 2.44 10.12 1.88
N HIS A 43 1.63 9.71 0.90
CA HIS A 43 1.68 10.18 -0.47
C HIS A 43 0.32 10.08 -1.17
N ASP A 44 0.16 10.83 -2.26
CA ASP A 44 -1.02 10.79 -3.11
C ASP A 44 -1.25 9.41 -3.76
N ALA A 45 -2.43 9.20 -4.33
CA ALA A 45 -2.85 7.94 -4.94
C ALA A 45 -2.92 6.76 -3.97
N SER A 46 -3.25 7.03 -2.71
CA SER A 46 -3.56 6.00 -1.72
C SER A 46 -4.69 5.06 -2.17
N LEU A 47 -4.65 3.81 -1.70
CA LEU A 47 -5.65 2.78 -2.03
C LEU A 47 -7.00 3.02 -1.34
N SER A 48 -6.99 3.69 -0.19
CA SER A 48 -8.16 3.81 0.69
C SER A 48 -8.26 5.16 1.39
N ARG A 49 -7.34 6.09 1.14
CA ARG A 49 -7.31 7.45 1.70
C ARG A 49 -7.41 8.45 0.56
N MET A 50 -8.06 9.58 0.84
CA MET A 50 -8.13 10.70 -0.09
C MET A 50 -6.76 11.38 -0.16
N ASP A 51 -6.40 11.94 -1.32
CA ASP A 51 -5.17 12.71 -1.48
C ASP A 51 -5.20 13.97 -0.59
N TYR A 52 -4.02 14.42 -0.15
CA TYR A 52 -3.89 15.53 0.80
C TYR A 52 -4.62 16.80 0.33
N ASP A 53 -4.35 17.24 -0.90
CA ASP A 53 -4.93 18.46 -1.49
C ASP A 53 -6.43 18.34 -1.82
N LEU A 54 -7.04 17.18 -1.59
CA LEU A 54 -8.48 16.95 -1.74
C LEU A 54 -9.22 16.89 -0.38
N GLY A 55 -8.52 17.11 0.74
CA GLY A 55 -9.07 17.02 2.10
C GLY A 55 -8.72 15.71 2.82
N GLY A 56 -7.61 15.09 2.44
CA GLY A 56 -7.12 13.81 2.97
C GLY A 56 -6.14 13.92 4.15
N GLU A 57 -5.99 15.10 4.77
CA GLU A 57 -4.91 15.37 5.72
C GLU A 57 -4.97 14.48 6.97
N ASP A 58 -6.16 14.12 7.42
CA ASP A 58 -6.38 13.27 8.60
C ASP A 58 -6.15 11.76 8.33
N GLN A 59 -5.86 11.37 7.08
CA GLN A 59 -5.61 9.97 6.66
C GLN A 59 -6.72 8.98 7.06
N LYS A 60 -7.96 9.47 7.19
CA LYS A 60 -9.15 8.67 7.47
C LYS A 60 -9.47 7.75 6.31
N PHE A 61 -9.95 6.55 6.63
CA PHE A 61 -10.48 5.63 5.63
C PHE A 61 -11.59 6.32 4.80
N CYS A 62 -11.43 6.31 3.48
CA CYS A 62 -12.35 6.88 2.51
C CYS A 62 -13.03 5.74 1.73
N PRO A 63 -14.32 5.45 2.01
CA PRO A 63 -15.06 4.40 1.32
C PRO A 63 -15.08 4.57 -0.20
N ASP A 64 -15.21 5.81 -0.69
CA ASP A 64 -15.27 6.08 -2.13
C ASP A 64 -13.95 5.77 -2.82
N THR A 65 -12.82 6.20 -2.24
CA THR A 65 -11.49 5.87 -2.76
C THR A 65 -11.24 4.36 -2.74
N PHE A 66 -11.65 3.68 -1.65
CA PHE A 66 -11.48 2.23 -1.57
C PHE A 66 -12.40 1.48 -2.55
N ASN A 67 -13.63 1.95 -2.76
CA ASN A 67 -14.53 1.41 -3.79
C ASN A 67 -13.96 1.59 -5.19
N GLU A 68 -13.29 2.71 -5.48
CA GLU A 68 -12.55 2.91 -6.72
C GLU A 68 -11.44 1.85 -6.86
N THR A 69 -10.64 1.63 -5.82
CA THR A 69 -9.62 0.55 -5.80
C THR A 69 -10.24 -0.81 -6.11
N LEU A 70 -11.33 -1.18 -5.44
CA LEU A 70 -12.03 -2.45 -5.65
C LEU A 70 -12.61 -2.59 -7.06
N SER A 71 -12.96 -1.48 -7.72
CA SER A 71 -13.51 -1.50 -9.08
C SER A 71 -12.55 -2.12 -10.09
N TYR A 72 -11.24 -1.95 -9.88
CA TYR A 72 -10.20 -2.54 -10.73
C TYR A 72 -10.05 -4.06 -10.58
N TYR A 73 -10.68 -4.66 -9.56
CA TYR A 73 -10.73 -6.12 -9.42
C TYR A 73 -11.80 -6.76 -10.31
N ASN A 74 -12.60 -5.96 -11.04
CA ASN A 74 -13.59 -6.44 -12.01
C ASN A 74 -14.56 -7.49 -11.45
N GLY A 75 -14.95 -7.36 -10.17
CA GLY A 75 -15.87 -8.27 -9.50
C GLY A 75 -15.28 -9.63 -9.11
N ALA A 76 -13.96 -9.80 -9.18
CA ALA A 76 -13.29 -11.01 -8.70
C ALA A 76 -13.50 -11.19 -7.19
N THR A 77 -13.63 -12.45 -6.76
CA THR A 77 -13.70 -12.83 -5.33
C THR A 77 -12.32 -13.13 -4.74
N GLU A 78 -11.35 -13.43 -5.60
CA GLU A 78 -9.94 -13.62 -5.26
C GLU A 78 -9.07 -12.95 -6.33
N ILE A 79 -8.00 -12.27 -5.92
CA ILE A 79 -7.12 -11.50 -6.80
C ILE A 79 -5.68 -12.01 -6.77
N GLY A 80 -5.00 -11.93 -7.91
CA GLY A 80 -3.56 -12.10 -8.04
C GLY A 80 -2.85 -10.75 -8.17
N LEU A 81 -1.57 -10.79 -8.55
CA LEU A 81 -0.77 -9.58 -8.76
C LEU A 81 -1.26 -8.74 -9.96
N GLU A 82 -1.95 -9.34 -10.93
CA GLU A 82 -2.51 -8.60 -12.08
C GLU A 82 -3.57 -7.60 -11.65
N GLU A 83 -4.55 -8.03 -10.85
CA GLU A 83 -5.59 -7.13 -10.35
C GLU A 83 -5.04 -6.13 -9.32
N VAL A 84 -4.05 -6.54 -8.51
CA VAL A 84 -3.34 -5.62 -7.59
C VAL A 84 -2.61 -4.52 -8.37
N ALA A 85 -1.91 -4.88 -9.45
CA ALA A 85 -1.22 -3.94 -10.33
C ALA A 85 -2.21 -2.99 -11.02
N ALA A 86 -3.31 -3.53 -11.56
CA ALA A 86 -4.37 -2.75 -12.18
C ALA A 86 -4.98 -1.73 -11.20
N ALA A 87 -5.27 -2.15 -9.97
CA ALA A 87 -5.80 -1.28 -8.93
C ALA A 87 -4.81 -0.19 -8.52
N ARG A 88 -3.52 -0.54 -8.37
CA ARG A 88 -2.49 0.45 -8.01
C ARG A 88 -2.35 1.52 -9.08
N TRP A 89 -2.15 1.10 -10.31
CA TRP A 89 -1.96 2.00 -11.42
C TRP A 89 -3.23 2.81 -11.72
N GLY A 90 -4.40 2.18 -11.60
CA GLY A 90 -5.69 2.84 -11.72
C GLY A 90 -5.86 4.01 -10.76
N ARG A 91 -5.50 3.80 -9.48
CA ARG A 91 -5.50 4.86 -8.45
C ARG A 91 -4.53 5.99 -8.77
N VAL A 92 -3.32 5.68 -9.22
CA VAL A 92 -2.34 6.70 -9.69
C VAL A 92 -2.95 7.55 -10.82
N GLN A 93 -3.54 6.92 -11.83
CA GLN A 93 -4.18 7.62 -12.93
C GLN A 93 -5.42 8.43 -12.52
N SER A 94 -6.20 7.94 -11.56
CA SER A 94 -7.36 8.67 -11.04
C SER A 94 -6.93 9.90 -10.25
N SER A 95 -6.00 9.76 -9.31
CA SER A 95 -5.45 10.89 -8.55
C SER A 95 -4.80 11.92 -9.47
N MET A 96 -3.99 11.50 -10.44
CA MET A 96 -3.40 12.41 -11.44
C MET A 96 -4.45 13.20 -12.25
N ARG A 97 -5.63 12.62 -12.51
CA ARG A 97 -6.70 13.30 -13.25
C ARG A 97 -7.52 14.26 -12.39
N HIS A 98 -7.66 13.98 -11.09
CA HIS A 98 -8.59 14.70 -10.22
C HIS A 98 -7.91 15.63 -9.20
N ASN A 99 -6.62 15.43 -8.92
CA ASN A 99 -5.84 16.27 -8.03
C ASN A 99 -4.90 17.18 -8.85
N PRO A 100 -5.18 18.50 -8.98
CA PRO A 100 -4.33 19.42 -9.73
C PRO A 100 -2.92 19.61 -9.18
N LYS A 101 -2.68 19.18 -7.93
CA LYS A 101 -1.39 19.26 -7.24
C LYS A 101 -0.78 17.87 -6.99
N PHE A 102 -1.26 16.87 -7.74
CA PHE A 102 -0.81 15.50 -7.63
C PHE A 102 0.71 15.39 -7.66
N THR A 103 1.28 14.76 -6.64
CA THR A 103 2.71 14.51 -6.53
C THR A 103 3.02 13.04 -6.73
N TYR A 104 3.77 12.72 -7.79
CA TYR A 104 4.20 11.37 -8.06
C TYR A 104 5.49 11.34 -8.86
N GLY A 105 6.55 10.80 -8.25
CA GLY A 105 7.85 10.62 -8.89
C GLY A 105 8.59 9.42 -8.30
N ALA A 106 9.91 9.35 -8.54
CA ALA A 106 10.73 8.23 -8.09
C ALA A 106 10.67 7.98 -6.57
N ALA A 107 10.46 9.04 -5.77
CA ALA A 107 10.31 8.94 -4.32
C ALA A 107 9.00 8.28 -3.87
N GLN A 108 7.90 8.47 -4.59
CA GLN A 108 6.57 7.92 -4.28
C GLN A 108 6.33 6.55 -4.95
N GLN A 109 6.98 6.28 -6.07
CA GLN A 109 6.77 5.06 -6.85
C GLN A 109 7.07 3.81 -6.02
N PHE A 110 8.26 3.71 -5.42
CA PHE A 110 8.59 2.51 -4.64
C PHE A 110 7.65 2.27 -3.43
N PRO A 111 7.38 3.27 -2.55
CA PRO A 111 6.39 3.11 -1.46
C PRO A 111 5.01 2.64 -1.95
N THR A 112 4.51 3.26 -3.02
CA THR A 112 3.22 2.93 -3.66
C THR A 112 3.11 1.45 -4.01
N TYR A 113 4.12 0.86 -4.65
CA TYR A 113 4.14 -0.56 -4.98
C TYR A 113 4.49 -1.46 -3.80
N PHE A 114 5.35 -0.99 -2.89
CA PHE A 114 5.71 -1.72 -1.68
C PHE A 114 4.49 -2.01 -0.81
N GLU A 115 3.63 -1.02 -0.58
CA GLU A 115 2.39 -1.17 0.19
C GLU A 115 1.45 -2.19 -0.46
N SER A 116 1.32 -2.14 -1.79
CA SER A 116 0.50 -3.10 -2.53
C SER A 116 1.04 -4.52 -2.49
N ALA A 117 2.35 -4.67 -2.60
CA ALA A 117 3.03 -5.93 -2.43
C ALA A 117 2.88 -6.46 -1.00
N ALA A 118 2.91 -5.60 0.02
CA ALA A 118 2.84 -5.97 1.42
C ALA A 118 1.44 -6.50 1.82
N TYR A 119 0.35 -5.80 1.50
CA TYR A 119 -0.98 -6.30 1.84
C TYR A 119 -1.31 -7.58 1.05
N TYR A 120 -0.90 -7.65 -0.21
CA TYR A 120 -1.07 -8.85 -1.03
C TYR A 120 -0.29 -10.02 -0.44
N GLN A 121 0.97 -9.81 -0.05
CA GLN A 121 1.80 -10.82 0.60
C GLN A 121 1.15 -11.31 1.90
N LEU A 122 0.61 -10.40 2.72
CA LEU A 122 -0.04 -10.72 4.00
C LEU A 122 -1.29 -11.60 3.80
N LEU A 123 -2.13 -11.26 2.82
CA LEU A 123 -3.48 -11.81 2.69
C LEU A 123 -3.59 -12.95 1.67
N LYS A 124 -2.57 -13.20 0.84
CA LYS A 124 -2.63 -14.27 -0.16
C LYS A 124 -2.64 -15.65 0.48
N ASN A 125 -3.31 -16.58 -0.17
CA ASN A 125 -3.13 -17.99 0.07
C ASN A 125 -1.80 -18.44 -0.59
N PRO A 126 -0.87 -19.08 0.16
CA PRO A 126 0.45 -19.45 -0.37
C PRO A 126 0.40 -20.53 -1.46
N THR A 127 -0.66 -21.34 -1.51
CA THR A 127 -0.84 -22.39 -2.52
C THR A 127 -1.42 -21.84 -3.81
N THR A 128 -2.54 -21.10 -3.74
CA THR A 128 -3.21 -20.57 -4.93
C THR A 128 -2.54 -19.30 -5.46
N ARG A 129 -1.73 -18.63 -4.63
CA ARG A 129 -1.14 -17.31 -4.90
C ARG A 129 -2.21 -16.27 -5.25
N LYS A 130 -3.33 -16.31 -4.53
CA LYS A 130 -4.40 -15.30 -4.64
C LYS A 130 -4.84 -14.84 -3.25
N ALA A 131 -5.28 -13.59 -3.14
CA ALA A 131 -5.83 -13.02 -1.92
C ALA A 131 -7.35 -12.91 -2.04
N SER A 132 -8.07 -13.29 -0.98
CA SER A 132 -9.52 -13.10 -0.90
C SER A 132 -9.87 -11.61 -0.86
N VAL A 133 -10.80 -11.18 -1.71
CA VAL A 133 -11.27 -9.79 -1.72
C VAL A 133 -12.01 -9.43 -0.43
N ASP A 134 -12.70 -10.39 0.19
CA ASP A 134 -13.38 -10.15 1.48
C ASP A 134 -12.38 -9.93 2.62
N TRP A 135 -11.27 -10.67 2.63
CA TRP A 135 -10.19 -10.43 3.58
C TRP A 135 -9.54 -9.05 3.38
N ILE A 136 -9.36 -8.62 2.13
CA ILE A 136 -8.86 -7.28 1.81
C ILE A 136 -9.83 -6.21 2.31
N LYS A 137 -11.13 -6.36 2.08
CA LYS A 137 -12.15 -5.43 2.57
C LYS A 137 -12.12 -5.29 4.09
N ILE A 138 -12.07 -6.40 4.81
CA ILE A 138 -11.99 -6.41 6.29
C ILE A 138 -10.72 -5.69 6.75
N PHE A 139 -9.57 -6.02 6.15
CA PHE A 139 -8.29 -5.42 6.52
C PHE A 139 -8.28 -3.90 6.36
N PHE A 140 -8.81 -3.38 5.25
CA PHE A 140 -8.80 -1.95 4.97
C PHE A 140 -9.92 -1.16 5.68
N SER A 141 -11.14 -1.70 5.74
CA SER A 141 -12.30 -0.96 6.25
C SER A 141 -12.51 -1.10 7.76
N GLU A 142 -12.05 -2.20 8.37
CA GLU A 142 -12.14 -2.42 9.80
C GLU A 142 -10.80 -2.28 10.52
N GLU A 143 -9.71 -2.09 9.78
CA GLU A 143 -8.32 -2.07 10.30
C GLU A 143 -8.03 -3.30 11.18
N ARG A 144 -8.57 -4.45 10.77
CA ARG A 144 -8.60 -5.70 11.55
C ARG A 144 -8.10 -6.87 10.70
N LEU A 145 -7.36 -7.77 11.34
CA LEU A 145 -6.99 -9.04 10.70
C LEU A 145 -8.23 -9.96 10.57
N PRO A 146 -8.47 -10.57 9.39
CA PRO A 146 -9.65 -11.41 9.12
C PRO A 146 -9.58 -12.82 9.75
N TYR A 147 -9.14 -12.90 11.02
CA TYR A 147 -8.92 -14.17 11.72
C TYR A 147 -10.21 -14.96 11.95
N LYS A 148 -11.32 -14.26 12.21
CA LYS A 148 -12.66 -14.87 12.37
C LYS A 148 -13.15 -15.47 11.06
N GLU A 149 -12.71 -14.89 9.94
CA GLU A 149 -13.03 -15.27 8.56
C GLU A 149 -12.04 -16.30 7.99
N GLY A 150 -11.17 -16.86 8.84
CA GLY A 150 -10.30 -17.97 8.50
C GLY A 150 -8.89 -17.58 8.05
N TRP A 151 -8.57 -16.29 7.93
CA TRP A 151 -7.20 -15.88 7.63
C TRP A 151 -6.25 -16.33 8.73
N ARG A 152 -5.07 -16.78 8.34
CA ARG A 152 -3.99 -17.18 9.24
C ARG A 152 -2.68 -16.60 8.74
N LEU A 153 -1.78 -16.38 9.68
CA LEU A 153 -0.46 -15.86 9.41
C LEU A 153 0.41 -16.95 8.79
N LEU A 154 0.42 -17.00 7.45
CA LEU A 154 1.09 -18.04 6.66
C LEU A 154 2.19 -17.51 5.73
N ASN A 155 2.27 -16.19 5.58
CA ASN A 155 3.17 -15.54 4.64
C ASN A 155 4.08 -14.59 5.40
N ARG A 156 5.37 -14.88 5.41
CA ARG A 156 6.38 -13.94 5.90
C ARG A 156 6.44 -12.73 4.97
N ILE A 157 6.59 -11.55 5.56
CA ILE A 157 6.87 -10.28 4.87
C ILE A 157 8.33 -9.95 5.15
N ASP A 158 9.20 -10.28 4.18
CA ASP A 158 10.63 -9.98 4.23
C ASP A 158 11.08 -9.20 2.99
N GLY A 159 12.30 -8.67 3.03
CA GLY A 159 12.79 -7.81 1.95
C GLY A 159 12.78 -8.49 0.58
N PHE A 160 13.07 -9.80 0.53
CA PHE A 160 13.13 -10.54 -0.73
C PHE A 160 11.73 -10.80 -1.31
N SER A 161 10.80 -11.31 -0.48
CA SER A 161 9.42 -11.59 -0.89
C SER A 161 8.70 -10.32 -1.35
N VAL A 162 8.88 -9.19 -0.65
CA VAL A 162 8.29 -7.93 -1.05
C VAL A 162 8.94 -7.39 -2.31
N ALA A 163 10.28 -7.40 -2.41
CA ALA A 163 10.97 -6.95 -3.63
C ALA A 163 10.55 -7.75 -4.87
N GLN A 164 10.37 -9.06 -4.75
CA GLN A 164 9.88 -9.90 -5.83
C GLN A 164 8.46 -9.51 -6.27
N ASN A 165 7.56 -9.25 -5.32
CA ASN A 165 6.20 -8.80 -5.63
C ASN A 165 6.20 -7.39 -6.24
N VAL A 166 6.99 -6.45 -5.69
CA VAL A 166 7.15 -5.08 -6.24
C VAL A 166 7.62 -5.13 -7.69
N LEU A 167 8.62 -5.95 -8.00
CA LEU A 167 9.10 -6.13 -9.36
C LEU A 167 8.00 -6.67 -10.29
N GLN A 168 7.22 -7.66 -9.83
CA GLN A 168 6.12 -8.20 -10.62
C GLN A 168 5.01 -7.18 -10.85
N LEU A 169 4.64 -6.39 -9.84
CA LEU A 169 3.69 -5.29 -10.01
C LEU A 169 4.20 -4.25 -11.01
N GLY A 170 5.49 -3.89 -10.94
CA GLY A 170 6.11 -2.99 -11.92
C GLY A 170 6.09 -3.55 -13.34
N LEU A 171 6.30 -4.86 -13.54
CA LEU A 171 6.22 -5.51 -14.85
C LEU A 171 4.79 -5.61 -15.40
N LEU A 172 3.80 -5.70 -14.51
CA LEU A 172 2.37 -5.80 -14.86
C LEU A 172 1.70 -4.45 -15.06
N THR A 173 2.37 -3.36 -14.66
CA THR A 173 1.86 -2.01 -14.84
C THR A 173 2.42 -1.40 -16.13
N PRO A 174 1.59 -0.72 -16.94
CA PRO A 174 2.06 -0.03 -18.14
C PRO A 174 2.72 1.31 -17.80
N GLU A 175 3.11 1.50 -16.55
CA GLU A 175 3.87 2.64 -16.09
C GLU A 175 5.22 2.60 -16.81
N ARG A 176 5.38 3.47 -17.82
CA ARG A 176 6.71 3.71 -18.37
C ARG A 176 7.55 4.22 -17.22
N ALA A 177 8.78 3.72 -17.10
CA ALA A 177 9.77 4.37 -16.25
C ALA A 177 9.70 5.86 -16.59
N LEU A 178 9.21 6.68 -15.65
CA LEU A 178 9.21 8.13 -15.81
C LEU A 178 10.62 8.48 -16.26
N ASP A 179 10.75 9.15 -17.40
CA ASP A 179 12.02 9.40 -18.07
C ASP A 179 13.08 9.72 -17.02
N VAL A 180 13.97 8.75 -16.77
CA VAL A 180 15.16 8.97 -15.95
C VAL A 180 16.15 9.70 -16.85
N ALA A 181 15.77 10.88 -17.34
CA ALA A 181 16.57 11.81 -18.13
C ALA A 181 15.82 13.14 -18.40
N GLY A 182 16.33 14.24 -17.84
CA GLY A 182 16.12 15.64 -18.26
C GLY A 182 15.07 16.41 -17.45
N ASP A 183 15.36 17.47 -16.70
CA ASP A 183 16.45 18.47 -16.76
C ASP A 183 17.14 18.73 -15.41
#